data_AF-A0A1Y4C5I5-F1
#
_entry.id   AF-A0A1Y4C5I5-F1
#
_cell.length_a   1.000
_cell.length_b   1.000
_cell.length_c   1.000
_cell.angle_alpha   90.00
_cell.angle_beta   90.00
_cell.angle_gamma   90.00
#
_symmetry.space_group_name_H-M   'P 1'
#
loop_
_entity.id
_entity.type
_entity.pdbx_description
1 polymer ?
#
loop_
_entity_poly.entity_id
_entity_poly.type
_entity_poly.pdbx_seq_one_letter_code
_entity_poly.pdbx_strand_id
1 'polypeptide(L)'
;MKRDLINTFIDCLISETLEDRREWHPLYQQTEETSKQNENLYYLLFECEYHKVMYDESYFLPFGNGFFYLIHEWSESGRDGTIFDGYNLYAQPDSKSKITLLLRDAPELYRLKNAILEKDKLPEDVESFITEFLEA
;
A
#
# COMPACT_ATOMS: atom_id res chain seq x y z
N MET A 1 22.52 5.98 -0.01
CA MET A 1 21.90 7.01 0.83
C MET A 1 20.38 7.11 0.67
N LYS A 2 19.82 7.49 -0.50
CA LYS A 2 18.35 7.55 -0.67
C LYS A 2 17.68 6.17 -0.67
N ARG A 3 18.32 5.17 -1.30
CA ARG A 3 17.81 3.78 -1.31
C ARG A 3 17.85 3.15 0.07
N ASP A 4 18.93 3.37 0.82
CA ASP A 4 19.05 2.89 2.21
C ASP A 4 17.97 3.51 3.11
N LEU A 5 17.69 4.81 2.97
CA LEU A 5 16.62 5.47 3.71
C LEU A 5 15.24 4.85 3.40
N ILE A 6 14.93 4.62 2.11
CA ILE A 6 13.65 4.02 1.71
C ILE A 6 13.56 2.57 2.22
N ASN A 7 14.62 1.78 2.11
CA ASN A 7 14.61 0.40 2.60
C ASN A 7 14.40 0.36 4.13
N THR A 8 15.16 1.15 4.90
CA THR A 8 14.98 1.25 6.35
C THR A 8 13.59 1.73 6.73
N PHE A 9 13.04 2.69 5.98
CA PHE A 9 11.67 3.15 6.17
C PHE A 9 10.65 2.02 5.93
N ILE A 10 10.79 1.26 4.86
CA ILE A 10 9.86 0.17 4.52
C ILE A 10 9.93 -0.97 5.52
N ASP A 11 11.14 -1.40 5.92
CA ASP A 11 11.31 -2.42 6.94
C ASP A 11 10.66 -2.01 8.27
N CYS A 12 10.84 -0.74 8.66
CA CYS A 12 10.19 -0.16 9.84
C CYS A 12 8.66 -0.14 9.68
N LEU A 13 8.16 0.32 8.53
CA LEU A 13 6.73 0.41 8.25
C LEU A 13 6.05 -0.97 8.31
N ILE A 14 6.69 -2.01 7.78
CA ILE A 14 6.19 -3.39 7.84
C ILE A 14 6.17 -3.88 9.29
N SER A 15 7.28 -3.74 10.03
CA SER A 15 7.36 -4.17 11.44
C SER A 15 6.31 -3.46 12.30
N GLU A 16 6.17 -2.14 12.15
CA GLU A 16 5.19 -1.38 12.91
C GLU A 16 3.74 -1.71 12.50
N THR A 17 3.50 -2.14 11.27
CA THR A 17 2.18 -2.62 10.82
C THR A 17 1.84 -3.97 11.44
N LEU A 18 2.79 -4.92 11.47
CA LEU A 18 2.63 -6.24 12.10
C LEU A 18 2.42 -6.14 13.63
N GLU A 19 2.97 -5.11 14.26
CA GLU A 19 2.84 -4.87 15.70
C GLU A 19 1.62 -4.00 16.06
N ASP A 20 0.69 -3.78 15.14
CA ASP A 20 -0.50 -2.92 15.31
C ASP A 20 -0.18 -1.47 15.72
N ARG A 21 1.05 -0.99 15.46
CA ARG A 21 1.45 0.41 15.71
C ARG A 21 1.06 1.34 14.55
N ARG A 22 0.68 0.78 13.40
CA ARG A 22 0.21 1.52 12.22
C ARG A 22 -1.14 0.96 11.77
N GLU A 23 -2.14 1.83 11.77
CA GLU A 23 -3.47 1.49 11.30
C GLU A 23 -3.64 1.89 9.84
N TRP A 24 -3.73 0.88 8.98
CA TRP A 24 -4.06 1.05 7.58
C TRP A 24 -5.57 1.00 7.39
N HIS A 25 -6.09 1.92 6.62
CA HIS A 25 -7.49 1.99 6.24
C HIS A 25 -7.62 1.62 4.76
N PRO A 26 -8.63 0.81 4.38
CA PRO A 26 -8.87 0.55 2.98
C PRO A 26 -9.14 1.87 2.24
N LEU A 27 -8.56 1.97 1.05
CA LEU A 27 -8.83 3.04 0.12
C LEU A 27 -10.17 2.73 -0.57
N TYR A 28 -11.28 2.68 0.17
CA TYR A 28 -12.59 2.68 -0.46
C TYR A 28 -12.71 3.92 -1.33
N GLN A 29 -13.53 3.87 -2.40
CA GLN A 29 -13.84 5.00 -3.28
C GLN A 29 -13.91 6.26 -2.44
N GLN A 30 -12.80 7.00 -2.40
CA GLN A 30 -12.74 8.18 -1.59
C GLN A 30 -13.80 9.06 -2.21
N THR A 31 -14.84 9.35 -1.42
CA THR A 31 -16.03 10.05 -1.90
C THR A 31 -15.59 11.22 -2.75
N GLU A 32 -16.34 11.58 -3.79
CA GLU A 32 -16.03 12.75 -4.63
C GLU A 32 -15.63 13.99 -3.80
N GLU A 33 -16.10 14.09 -2.55
CA GLU A 33 -15.75 15.13 -1.60
C GLU A 33 -14.28 15.14 -1.15
N THR A 34 -13.67 13.98 -0.89
CA THR A 34 -12.27 13.89 -0.46
C THR A 34 -11.32 14.20 -1.60
N SER A 35 -11.64 13.73 -2.81
CA SER A 35 -10.89 14.04 -4.03
C SER A 35 -11.06 15.50 -4.47
N LYS A 36 -12.21 16.14 -4.22
CA LYS A 36 -12.39 17.60 -4.40
C LYS A 36 -11.53 18.45 -3.44
N GLN A 37 -11.14 17.91 -2.28
CA GLN A 37 -10.32 18.61 -1.29
C GLN A 37 -8.80 18.32 -1.43
N ASN A 38 -8.43 17.25 -2.13
CA ASN A 38 -7.05 16.84 -2.38
C ASN A 38 -6.84 16.56 -3.87
N GLU A 39 -6.60 17.61 -4.64
CA GLU A 39 -6.41 17.55 -6.09
C GLU A 39 -5.28 16.58 -6.50
N ASN A 40 -4.20 16.52 -5.72
CA ASN A 40 -3.10 15.60 -6.01
C ASN A 40 -3.53 14.13 -5.91
N LEU A 41 -4.40 13.82 -4.94
CA LEU A 41 -4.95 12.48 -4.79
C LEU A 41 -5.98 12.15 -5.87
N TYR A 42 -6.78 13.13 -6.29
CA TYR A 42 -7.66 12.96 -7.44
C TYR A 42 -6.89 12.52 -8.69
N TYR A 43 -5.79 13.19 -9.02
CA TYR A 43 -4.99 12.83 -10.20
C TYR A 43 -4.27 11.49 -10.05
N LEU A 44 -3.85 11.11 -8.84
CA LEU A 44 -3.26 9.80 -8.60
C LEU A 44 -4.28 8.68 -8.87
N LEU A 45 -5.53 8.87 -8.44
CA LEU A 45 -6.57 7.86 -8.52
C LEU A 45 -7.42 7.96 -9.79
N PHE A 46 -7.05 8.86 -10.72
CA PHE A 46 -7.81 9.08 -11.94
C PHE A 46 -7.75 7.86 -12.85
N GLU A 47 -8.90 7.24 -13.12
CA GLU A 47 -9.00 6.06 -13.98
C GLU A 47 -9.39 6.42 -15.42
N CYS A 48 -8.82 5.67 -16.37
CA CYS A 48 -9.16 5.73 -17.79
C CYS A 48 -8.94 4.36 -18.45
N GLU A 49 -9.06 4.28 -19.76
CA GLU A 49 -8.83 3.05 -20.53
C GLU A 49 -7.39 2.50 -20.39
N TYR A 50 -6.43 3.34 -19.97
CA TYR A 50 -5.01 3.00 -19.80
C TYR A 50 -4.55 2.97 -18.33
N HIS A 51 -5.43 3.21 -17.37
CA HIS A 51 -5.09 3.22 -15.94
C HIS A 51 -6.30 2.85 -15.07
N LYS A 52 -6.11 1.90 -14.17
CA LYS A 52 -7.13 1.42 -13.23
C LYS A 52 -6.55 1.27 -11.84
N VAL A 53 -7.38 1.52 -10.82
CA VAL A 53 -7.02 1.34 -9.41
C VAL A 53 -7.86 0.21 -8.83
N MET A 54 -7.19 -0.80 -8.25
CA MET A 54 -7.86 -1.89 -7.52
C MET A 54 -8.10 -1.42 -6.08
N TYR A 55 -9.22 -0.72 -5.86
CA TYR A 55 -9.54 -0.07 -4.58
C TYR A 55 -9.69 -1.05 -3.41
N ASP A 56 -10.18 -2.26 -3.68
CA ASP A 56 -10.30 -3.36 -2.70
C ASP A 56 -8.94 -3.89 -2.22
N GLU A 57 -7.91 -3.71 -3.04
CA GLU A 57 -6.54 -4.06 -2.71
C GLU A 57 -5.67 -2.84 -2.34
N SER A 58 -6.26 -1.65 -2.24
CA SER A 58 -5.54 -0.40 -1.96
C SER A 58 -5.82 0.13 -0.56
N TYR A 59 -4.83 0.78 0.04
CA TYR A 59 -4.88 1.24 1.43
C TYR A 59 -4.23 2.61 1.60
N PHE A 60 -4.62 3.32 2.66
CA PHE A 60 -3.94 4.53 3.10
C PHE A 60 -3.65 4.49 4.60
N LEU A 61 -2.58 5.18 4.99
CA LEU A 61 -2.13 5.32 6.37
C LEU A 61 -1.93 6.81 6.66
N PRO A 62 -2.74 7.44 7.52
CA PRO A 62 -2.49 8.78 7.99
C PRO A 62 -1.27 8.80 8.93
N PHE A 63 -0.41 9.81 8.77
CA PHE A 63 0.75 10.02 9.65
C PHE A 63 1.03 11.52 9.82
N GLY A 64 0.85 12.02 11.04
CA GLY A 64 0.93 13.46 11.31
C GLY A 64 -0.11 14.22 10.49
N ASN A 65 0.34 15.16 9.65
CA ASN A 65 -0.53 15.92 8.74
C ASN A 65 -0.63 15.29 7.34
N GLY A 66 0.08 14.19 7.11
CA GLY A 66 0.26 13.57 5.81
C GLY A 66 -0.31 12.17 5.72
N PHE A 67 -0.03 11.53 4.59
CA PHE A 67 -0.57 10.24 4.21
C PHE A 67 0.48 9.40 3.47
N PHE A 68 0.47 8.10 3.74
CA PHE A 68 1.04 7.10 2.85
C PHE A 68 -0.09 6.38 2.13
N TYR A 69 0.13 6.03 0.87
CA TYR A 69 -0.85 5.32 0.06
C TYR A 69 -0.18 4.09 -0.56
N LEU A 70 -0.71 2.91 -0.26
CA LEU A 70 -0.36 1.67 -0.92
C LEU A 70 -1.44 1.40 -1.97
N ILE A 71 -1.11 1.62 -3.25
CA ILE A 71 -2.06 1.54 -4.35
C ILE A 71 -1.72 0.34 -5.20
N HIS A 72 -2.68 -0.54 -5.42
CA HIS A 72 -2.61 -1.54 -6.48
C HIS A 72 -3.19 -0.91 -7.75
N GLU A 73 -2.34 -0.70 -8.74
CA GLU A 73 -2.74 -0.09 -10.00
C GLU A 73 -2.35 -0.96 -11.19
N TRP A 74 -3.21 -0.91 -12.19
CA TRP A 74 -2.94 -1.44 -13.52
C TRP A 74 -2.77 -0.27 -14.47
N SER A 75 -1.74 -0.28 -15.32
CA SER A 75 -1.60 0.71 -16.40
C SER A 75 -1.01 0.12 -17.67
N GLU A 76 -1.36 0.70 -18.80
CA GLU A 76 -0.80 0.37 -20.11
C GLU A 76 -0.12 1.60 -20.71
N SER A 77 1.14 1.44 -21.10
CA SER A 77 1.90 2.47 -21.80
C SER A 77 1.35 2.69 -23.20
N GLY A 78 0.76 3.86 -23.46
CA GLY A 78 0.30 4.23 -24.81
C GLY A 78 1.43 4.35 -25.86
N ARG A 79 2.70 4.30 -25.44
CA ARG A 79 3.86 4.37 -26.34
C ARG A 79 4.23 3.01 -26.93
N ASP A 80 4.21 1.96 -26.12
CA ASP A 80 4.75 0.64 -26.46
C ASP A 80 3.89 -0.54 -26.00
N GLY A 81 2.73 -0.29 -25.39
CA GLY A 81 1.81 -1.30 -24.88
C GLY A 81 2.34 -2.04 -23.65
N THR A 82 3.42 -1.57 -23.01
CA THR A 82 3.93 -2.19 -21.79
C THR A 82 2.88 -2.09 -20.69
N ILE A 83 2.52 -3.22 -20.11
CA ILE A 83 1.56 -3.32 -19.01
C ILE A 83 2.31 -3.34 -17.69
N PHE A 84 1.81 -2.55 -16.75
CA PHE A 84 2.13 -2.62 -15.33
C PHE A 84 0.89 -3.11 -14.58
N ASP A 85 1.08 -4.05 -13.67
CA ASP A 85 0.05 -4.52 -12.74
C ASP A 85 0.75 -4.86 -11.43
N GLY A 86 0.56 -4.03 -10.41
CA GLY A 86 1.23 -4.24 -9.13
C GLY A 86 1.07 -3.08 -8.16
N TYR A 87 1.78 -3.19 -7.04
CA TYR A 87 1.68 -2.25 -5.94
C TYR A 87 2.66 -1.09 -6.06
N ASN A 88 2.20 0.11 -5.72
CA ASN A 88 3.00 1.30 -5.57
C ASN A 88 2.79 1.91 -4.19
N LEU A 89 3.88 2.34 -3.56
CA LEU A 89 3.82 3.11 -2.33
C LEU A 89 4.12 4.57 -2.60
N TYR A 90 3.18 5.42 -2.20
CA TYR A 90 3.27 6.86 -2.33
C TYR A 90 3.29 7.54 -0.96
N ALA A 91 3.90 8.73 -0.91
CA ALA A 91 3.88 9.60 0.26
C ALA A 91 3.42 11.01 -0.07
N GLN A 92 2.66 11.59 0.85
CA GLN A 92 2.13 12.93 0.79
C GLN A 92 2.29 13.60 2.16
N PRO A 93 3.27 14.50 2.35
CA PRO A 93 3.49 15.15 3.65
C PRO A 93 2.31 15.95 4.20
N ASP A 94 1.46 16.50 3.32
CA ASP A 94 0.21 17.19 3.63
C ASP A 94 -0.69 17.25 2.37
N SER A 95 -1.98 17.58 2.51
CA SER A 95 -2.95 17.56 1.40
C SER A 95 -2.64 18.51 0.23
N LYS A 96 -1.80 19.54 0.45
CA LYS A 96 -1.37 20.48 -0.60
C LYS A 96 -0.06 20.05 -1.26
N SER A 97 0.74 19.25 -0.55
CA SER A 97 1.99 18.70 -1.07
C SER A 97 1.73 17.68 -2.17
N LYS A 98 2.66 17.64 -3.14
CA LYS A 98 2.65 16.67 -4.24
C LYS A 98 2.79 15.24 -3.69
N ILE A 99 2.02 14.32 -4.24
CA ILE A 99 2.19 12.90 -3.98
C ILE A 99 3.43 12.37 -4.71
N THR A 100 4.31 11.71 -3.98
CA THR A 100 5.59 11.20 -4.50
C THR A 100 5.64 9.68 -4.39
N LEU A 101 5.96 9.02 -5.50
CA LEU A 101 6.24 7.58 -5.55
C LEU A 101 7.54 7.29 -4.79
N LEU A 102 7.45 6.43 -3.77
CA LEU A 102 8.59 5.98 -2.98
C LEU A 102 9.15 4.66 -3.51
N LEU A 103 8.26 3.71 -3.81
CA LEU A 103 8.62 2.36 -4.22
C LEU A 103 7.59 1.81 -5.20
N ARG A 104 8.05 1.11 -6.24
CA ARG A 104 7.22 0.54 -7.30
C ARG A 104 7.47 -0.95 -7.42
N ASP A 105 6.39 -1.71 -7.35
CA ASP A 105 6.29 -3.16 -7.57
C ASP A 105 7.48 -3.94 -7.01
N ALA A 106 7.78 -3.68 -5.74
CA ALA A 106 8.88 -4.31 -5.04
C ALA A 106 8.34 -5.42 -4.11
N PRO A 107 9.08 -6.51 -3.88
CA PRO A 107 8.67 -7.61 -3.00
C PRO A 107 8.22 -7.14 -1.60
N GLU A 108 8.84 -6.08 -1.10
CA GLU A 108 8.53 -5.49 0.20
C GLU A 108 7.10 -4.91 0.26
N LEU A 109 6.54 -4.46 -0.86
CA LEU A 109 5.16 -3.95 -0.91
C LEU A 109 4.14 -5.09 -0.76
N TYR A 110 4.43 -6.27 -1.30
CA TYR A 110 3.61 -7.46 -1.08
C TYR A 110 3.70 -7.95 0.36
N ARG A 111 4.88 -7.86 0.98
CA ARG A 111 5.06 -8.13 2.42
C ARG A 111 4.26 -7.14 3.27
N LEU A 112 4.27 -5.86 2.91
CA LEU A 112 3.46 -4.83 3.57
C LEU A 112 1.97 -5.11 3.41
N LYS A 113 1.51 -5.46 2.20
CA LYS A 113 0.12 -5.85 1.95
C LYS A 113 -0.30 -7.04 2.81
N ASN A 114 0.55 -8.06 2.90
CA ASN A 114 0.28 -9.20 3.78
C ASN A 114 0.24 -8.79 5.25
N ALA A 115 1.16 -7.94 5.71
CA ALA A 115 1.13 -7.41 7.08
C ALA A 115 -0.15 -6.61 7.39
N ILE A 116 -0.71 -5.90 6.41
CA ILE A 116 -2.00 -5.18 6.57
C ILE A 116 -3.16 -6.18 6.75
N LEU A 117 -3.11 -7.30 6.03
CA LEU A 117 -4.14 -8.34 6.03
C LEU A 117 -3.98 -9.37 7.16
N GLU A 118 -2.76 -9.60 7.65
CA GLU A 118 -2.43 -10.49 8.75
C GLU A 118 -3.00 -9.93 10.06
N LYS A 119 -4.31 -10.12 10.22
CA LYS A 119 -5.08 -9.87 11.44
C LYS A 119 -5.88 -11.10 11.84
N ASP A 120 -5.92 -12.11 10.98
CA ASP A 120 -6.56 -13.38 11.26
C ASP A 120 -5.61 -14.24 12.09
N LYS A 121 -6.05 -14.57 13.30
CA LYS A 121 -5.43 -15.64 14.08
C LYS A 121 -5.53 -16.93 13.25
N LEU A 122 -4.44 -17.69 13.19
CA LEU A 122 -4.48 -19.03 12.63
C LEU A 122 -5.57 -19.83 13.35
N PRO A 123 -6.34 -20.66 12.63
CA PRO A 123 -7.17 -21.67 13.26
C PRO A 123 -6.33 -22.52 14.23
N GLU A 124 -6.87 -22.82 15.40
CA GLU A 124 -6.15 -23.51 16.48
C GLU A 124 -5.65 -24.91 16.07
N ASP A 125 -6.36 -25.58 15.16
CA ASP A 125 -5.96 -26.85 14.56
C ASP A 125 -4.74 -26.71 13.63
N VAL A 126 -4.67 -25.62 12.87
CA VAL A 126 -3.50 -25.30 12.03
C VAL A 126 -2.31 -24.94 12.90
N GLU A 127 -2.51 -24.14 13.95
CA GLU A 127 -1.45 -23.80 14.91
C GLU A 127 -0.89 -25.06 15.58
N SER A 128 -1.77 -25.94 16.07
CA SER A 128 -1.37 -27.22 16.70
C SER A 128 -0.57 -28.11 15.75
N PHE A 129 -0.99 -28.24 14.49
CA PHE A 129 -0.29 -29.03 13.49
C PHE A 129 1.11 -28.48 13.16
N ILE A 130 1.26 -27.16 13.07
CA ILE A 130 2.56 -26.51 12.84
C ILE A 130 3.49 -26.73 14.03
N THR A 131 2.99 -26.62 15.27
CA THR A 131 3.77 -26.88 16.47
C THR A 131 4.26 -28.33 16.51
N GLU A 132 3.39 -29.30 16.25
CA GLU A 132 3.77 -30.72 16.17
C GLU A 132 4.87 -30.96 15.13
N PHE A 133 4.82 -30.30 13.98
CA PHE A 133 5.85 -30.41 12.94
C PHE A 133 7.21 -29.84 13.37
N LEU A 134 7.22 -28.70 14.07
CA LEU A 134 8.47 -28.04 14.49
C LEU A 134 9.15 -28.75 15.67
N GLU A 135 8.39 -29.50 16.47
CA GLU A 135 8.88 -30.23 17.64
C GLU A 135 9.28 -31.69 17.32
N ALA A 136 9.05 -32.18 16.10
CA ALA A 136 9.40 -33.51 15.62
C ALA A 136 10.85 -33.64 15.12
#